data_AF-A0A088T4V5-F1
#
_entry.id   AF-A0A088T4V5-F1
#
_cell.length_a   1.000
_cell.length_b   1.000
_cell.length_c   1.000
_cell.angle_alpha   90.00
_cell.angle_beta   90.00
_cell.angle_gamma   90.00
#
_symmetry.space_group_name_H-M   'P 1'
#
loop_
_entity.id
_entity.type
_entity.pdbx_description
1 polymer ?
#
loop_
_entity_poly.entity_id
_entity_poly.type
_entity_poly.pdbx_seq_one_letter_code
_entity_poly.pdbx_strand_id
1 'polypeptide(L)'
;MKKWLKENIFVKDMFIYILIAALIFYIPVWALGFFGIVTSDSWYFGGAVAWVLFWAGPFTPTIPIIFAIAVFLKQLVKRIRGDKE
;
A
#
# COMPACT_ATOMS: atom_id res chain seq x y z
N MET A 1 10.92 -20.92 -9.57
CA MET A 1 11.07 -19.78 -8.64
C MET A 1 11.86 -18.60 -9.22
N LYS A 2 13.13 -18.74 -9.64
CA LYS A 2 13.93 -17.58 -10.11
C LYS A 2 13.31 -16.82 -11.30
N LYS A 3 12.75 -17.53 -12.29
CA LYS A 3 12.10 -16.92 -13.47
C LYS A 3 10.87 -16.07 -13.09
N TRP A 4 9.98 -16.66 -12.29
CA TRP A 4 8.80 -15.98 -11.74
C TRP A 4 9.14 -14.72 -10.94
N LEU A 5 10.18 -14.77 -10.09
CA LEU A 5 10.64 -13.60 -9.34
C LEU A 5 11.12 -12.49 -10.27
N LYS A 6 11.85 -12.84 -11.34
CA LYS A 6 12.36 -11.84 -12.29
C LYS A 6 11.23 -11.17 -13.08
N GLU A 7 10.19 -11.92 -13.43
CA GLU A 7 9.03 -11.46 -14.20
C GLU A 7 7.94 -10.78 -13.35
N ASN A 8 7.91 -11.04 -12.04
CA ASN A 8 6.90 -10.48 -11.14
C ASN A 8 7.45 -9.41 -10.20
N ILE A 9 8.67 -9.56 -9.70
CA ILE A 9 9.26 -8.67 -8.69
C ILE A 9 10.28 -7.69 -9.30
N PHE A 10 11.17 -8.15 -10.18
CA PHE A 10 12.23 -7.31 -10.76
C PHE A 10 11.85 -6.65 -12.09
N VAL A 11 10.63 -6.13 -12.18
CA VAL A 11 10.14 -5.42 -13.36
C VAL A 11 10.03 -3.94 -13.04
N LYS A 12 10.39 -3.05 -13.96
CA LYS A 12 10.29 -1.59 -13.75
C LYS A 12 8.87 -1.17 -13.36
N ASP A 13 7.85 -1.84 -13.89
CA ASP A 13 6.45 -1.58 -13.56
C ASP A 13 6.07 -1.97 -12.12
N MET A 14 6.85 -2.83 -11.46
CA MET A 14 6.64 -3.20 -10.05
C MET A 14 6.69 -1.97 -9.13
N PHE A 15 7.51 -0.99 -9.49
CA PHE A 15 7.56 0.29 -8.78
C PHE A 15 6.19 0.99 -8.75
N ILE A 16 5.46 0.97 -9.87
CA ILE A 16 4.11 1.57 -9.95
C ILE A 16 3.14 0.83 -9.03
N TYR A 17 3.17 -0.50 -9.02
CA TYR A 17 2.34 -1.29 -8.10
C TYR A 17 2.68 -1.04 -6.64
N ILE A 18 3.96 -0.82 -6.31
CA ILE A 18 4.41 -0.45 -4.96
C ILE A 18 3.89 0.95 -4.56
N LEU A 19 3.93 1.94 -5.46
CA LEU A 19 3.37 3.26 -5.19
C LEU A 19 1.86 3.21 -4.95
N ILE A 20 1.12 2.47 -5.79
CA ILE A 20 -0.33 2.27 -5.61
C ILE A 20 -0.61 1.54 -4.30
N ALA A 21 0.16 0.50 -3.99
CA ALA A 21 0.03 -0.24 -2.75
C ALA A 21 0.30 0.64 -1.51
N ALA A 22 1.27 1.55 -1.58
CA ALA A 22 1.52 2.52 -0.51
C ALA A 22 0.32 3.46 -0.33
N LEU A 23 -0.26 3.98 -1.42
CA LEU A 23 -1.47 4.80 -1.34
C LEU A 23 -2.65 4.06 -0.69
N ILE A 24 -2.84 2.79 -1.04
CA ILE A 24 -3.86 1.91 -0.45
C ILE A 24 -3.58 1.67 1.03
N PHE A 25 -2.33 1.38 1.39
CA PHE A 25 -1.93 1.15 2.78
C PHE A 25 -2.24 2.36 3.67
N TYR A 26 -2.08 3.59 3.15
CA TYR A 26 -2.38 4.82 3.87
C TYR A 26 -3.87 5.25 3.84
N ILE A 27 -4.79 4.44 3.28
CA ILE A 27 -6.25 4.71 3.32
C ILE A 27 -6.77 5.10 4.71
N PRO A 28 -6.38 4.43 5.81
CA PRO A 28 -6.83 4.85 7.14
C PRO A 28 -6.44 6.29 7.49
N VAL A 29 -5.25 6.74 7.09
CA VAL A 29 -4.78 8.13 7.30
C VAL A 29 -5.59 9.10 6.45
N TRP A 30 -5.82 8.78 5.17
CA TRP A 30 -6.64 9.60 4.28
C TRP A 30 -8.07 9.75 4.81
N ALA A 31 -8.67 8.65 5.27
CA ALA A 31 -10.01 8.64 5.83
C ALA A 31 -10.09 9.48 7.10
N LEU A 32 -9.16 9.30 8.04
CA LEU A 32 -9.10 10.09 9.27
C LEU A 32 -8.90 11.59 8.95
N GLY A 33 -8.00 11.94 8.03
CA GLY A 33 -7.82 13.34 7.61
C GLY A 33 -9.09 13.93 7.00
N PHE A 34 -9.77 13.18 6.12
CA PHE A 34 -11.05 13.60 5.53
C PHE A 34 -12.12 13.83 6.60
N PHE A 35 -12.30 12.90 7.53
CA PHE A 35 -13.25 13.06 8.64
C PHE A 35 -12.91 14.26 9.51
N GLY A 36 -11.63 14.46 9.87
CA GLY A 36 -11.19 15.61 10.65
C GLY A 36 -11.52 16.95 9.99
N ILE A 37 -11.42 17.04 8.65
CA ILE A 37 -11.82 18.23 7.90
C ILE A 37 -13.35 18.41 7.93
N VAL A 38 -14.11 17.35 7.65
CA VAL A 38 -15.58 17.42 7.55
C VAL A 38 -16.23 17.70 8.91
N THR A 39 -15.75 17.09 9.98
CA THR A 39 -16.33 17.23 11.32
C THR A 39 -15.68 18.36 12.12
N SER A 40 -14.58 18.94 11.63
CA SER A 40 -13.76 19.92 12.37
C SER A 40 -13.31 19.42 13.76
N ASP A 41 -13.18 18.10 13.93
CA ASP A 41 -12.79 17.47 15.19
C ASP A 41 -11.30 17.09 15.13
N SER A 42 -10.54 17.63 16.08
CA SER A 42 -9.08 17.46 16.18
C SER A 42 -8.67 16.02 16.51
N TRP A 43 -9.57 15.20 17.06
CA TRP A 43 -9.30 13.81 17.40
C TRP A 43 -8.91 12.97 16.18
N TYR A 44 -9.55 13.19 15.04
CA TYR A 44 -9.25 12.46 13.81
C TYR A 44 -7.83 12.73 13.30
N PHE A 45 -7.35 13.97 13.42
CA PHE A 45 -5.97 14.30 13.09
C PHE A 45 -4.98 13.63 14.06
N GLY A 46 -5.31 13.58 15.35
CA GLY A 46 -4.54 12.82 16.35
C GLY A 46 -4.43 11.33 15.99
N GLY A 47 -5.54 10.71 15.58
CA GLY A 47 -5.56 9.33 15.10
C GLY A 47 -4.72 9.13 13.83
N ALA A 48 -4.79 10.05 12.88
CA ALA A 48 -4.00 10.00 11.64
C ALA A 48 -2.49 10.06 11.92
N VAL A 49 -2.07 10.97 12.80
CA VAL A 49 -0.67 11.07 13.24
C VAL A 49 -0.22 9.81 13.98
N ALA A 50 -1.04 9.31 14.91
CA ALA A 50 -0.73 8.09 15.65
C ALA A 50 -0.53 6.88 14.71
N TRP A 51 -1.37 6.74 13.67
CA TRP A 51 -1.21 5.71 12.65
C TRP A 51 0.14 5.82 11.94
N VAL A 52 0.50 7.01 11.44
CA VAL A 52 1.77 7.23 10.75
C VAL A 52 2.95 6.91 11.67
N LEU A 53 2.94 7.41 12.90
CA LEU A 53 4.03 7.19 13.86
C LEU A 53 4.17 5.71 14.24
N PHE A 54 3.05 5.02 14.44
CA PHE A 54 3.06 3.58 14.72
C PHE A 54 3.75 2.82 13.58
N TRP A 55 3.32 3.04 12.33
CA TRP A 55 3.84 2.36 11.15
C TRP A 55 5.19 2.90 10.64
N ALA A 56 5.70 4.00 11.20
CA ALA A 56 7.07 4.47 10.99
C ALA A 56 8.06 3.78 11.94
N GLY A 57 7.57 2.98 12.91
CA GLY A 57 8.41 2.27 13.86
C GLY A 57 9.28 1.19 13.20
N PRO A 58 10.52 0.96 13.70
CA PRO A 58 11.52 0.09 13.07
C PRO A 58 11.13 -1.41 13.07
N PHE A 59 10.13 -1.81 13.85
CA PHE A 59 9.66 -3.20 13.95
C PHE A 59 8.32 -3.44 13.27
N THR A 60 7.78 -2.43 12.57
CA THR A 60 6.52 -2.60 11.87
C THR A 60 6.74 -3.20 10.49
N PRO A 61 5.92 -4.18 10.08
CA PRO A 61 6.05 -4.81 8.77
C PRO A 61 5.48 -3.94 7.63
N THR A 62 5.63 -2.61 7.69
CA THR A 62 5.10 -1.65 6.70
C THR A 62 5.56 -1.99 5.29
N ILE A 63 6.87 -2.16 5.10
CA ILE A 63 7.44 -2.51 3.79
C ILE A 63 6.98 -3.90 3.32
N PRO A 64 7.05 -4.97 4.14
CA PRO A 64 6.46 -6.27 3.78
C PRO A 64 4.98 -6.20 3.38
N ILE A 65 4.15 -5.45 4.10
CA ILE A 65 2.71 -5.34 3.81
C ILE A 65 2.48 -4.63 2.48
N ILE A 66 3.11 -3.47 2.27
CA ILE A 66 3.01 -2.73 1.00
C ILE A 66 3.45 -3.60 -0.16
N PHE A 67 4.53 -4.38 0.01
CA PHE A 67 5.02 -5.27 -1.02
C PHE A 67 4.03 -6.43 -1.31
N ALA A 68 3.41 -7.00 -0.28
CA ALA A 68 2.38 -8.02 -0.45
C ALA A 68 1.16 -7.49 -1.23
N ILE A 69 0.69 -6.28 -0.91
CA ILE A 69 -0.38 -5.60 -1.65
C ILE A 69 0.04 -5.37 -3.11
N ALA A 70 1.27 -4.91 -3.36
CA ALA A 70 1.77 -4.65 -4.70
C ALA A 70 1.82 -5.93 -5.56
N VAL A 71 2.33 -7.03 -5.00
CA VAL A 71 2.34 -8.34 -5.67
C VAL A 71 0.91 -8.79 -5.98
N PHE A 72 0.00 -8.68 -5.02
CA PHE A 72 -1.40 -9.04 -5.19
C PHE A 72 -2.06 -8.22 -6.33
N LEU A 73 -1.87 -6.90 -6.35
CA LEU A 73 -2.40 -6.03 -7.40
C LEU A 73 -1.86 -6.40 -8.79
N LYS A 74 -0.55 -6.67 -8.88
CA LYS A 74 0.06 -7.08 -10.14
C LYS A 74 -0.52 -8.41 -10.65
N GLN A 75 -0.70 -9.38 -9.78
CA GLN A 75 -1.33 -10.65 -10.12
C GLN A 75 -2.78 -10.47 -10.53
N LEU A 76 -3.53 -9.62 -9.81
CA LEU A 76 -4.91 -9.28 -10.13
C LEU A 76 -5.02 -8.66 -11.54
N VAL A 77 -4.17 -7.68 -11.86
CA VAL A 77 -4.17 -7.02 -13.17
C VAL A 77 -3.80 -8.00 -14.29
N LYS A 78 -2.78 -8.85 -14.11
CA LYS A 78 -2.44 -9.90 -15.08
C LYS A 78 -3.61 -10.84 -15.35
N ARG A 79 -4.28 -11.29 -14.28
CA ARG A 79 -5.46 -12.16 -14.38
C ARG A 79 -6.61 -11.49 -15.13
N ILE A 80 -6.86 -10.21 -14.90
CA ILE A 80 -7.91 -9.44 -15.59
C ILE A 80 -7.55 -9.22 -17.06
N ARG A 81 -6.28 -8.97 -17.39
CA ARG A 81 -5.81 -8.76 -18.77
C ARG A 81 -5.73 -10.04 -19.60
N GLY A 82 -5.86 -11.22 -18.99
CA GLY A 82 -5.76 -12.50 -19.68
C GLY A 82 -4.32 -12.86 -20.08
N ASP A 83 -3.32 -12.21 -19.49
CA ASP A 83 -1.92 -12.59 -19.66
C ASP A 83 -1.72 -13.98 -19.06
N LYS A 84 -1.48 -14.99 -19.91
CA LYS A 84 -1.24 -16.38 -19.47
C LYS A 84 0.07 -16.44 -18.66
N GLU A 85 0.03 -17.15 -17.53
CA GLU A 85 1.21 -17.45 -16.70
C GLU A 85 2.33 -18.17 -17.46
#